data_AF-A0A971TXK3-F1
#
_entry.id   AF-A0A971TXK3-F1
#
_cell.length_a   1.000
_cell.length_b   1.000
_cell.length_c   1.000
_cell.angle_alpha   90.00
_cell.angle_beta   90.00
_cell.angle_gamma   90.00
#
_symmetry.space_group_name_H-M   'P 1'
#
loop_
_entity.id
_entity.type
_entity.pdbx_description
1 polymer ?
#
loop_
_entity_poly.entity_id
_entity_poly.type
_entity_poly.pdbx_seq_one_letter_code
_entity_poly.pdbx_strand_id
1 'polypeptide(L)'
;MSTVDRGGSSAGRDDSTESRVARVIDYDLARCRRIISDLHYRLTRFSNSDRFYEEYELALYEYFEGRGVYGDDEDELYDNFQSEEEFSRFLSWYSLHFVTDEYDKTFPELYLDRRKNQLSALEREILQSYSRSVLSVYEVERVEPGQGAEIRDIFADRAYALAEPTAAKTLCKWDLLYGGLIEVRGRQLLGGMPITVIPQRLRRFIEQNLLEIYNEERENYRNFRDYLKRASAEICALVENAVHNVEKAETPADPEADKSSLTSLLYRVDDYDAFLRIIERSALFAASEPREPGSFLPAKVRRFYWLQREGVKGSPRNAPGVLFLKRDSLVVQCTSAKRADTLHAILDKMFAGIIAYRTTVHKSVEKPSEQAPTERGAGFPEGGSAGRETAARQFDNWINEKISAIGNITPREAVKTPEGKRRLIDLLKEFENQNERALRRGLKGQDAVFFPVEKIRQELGL
;
A
#
# COMPACT_ATOMS: atom_id res chain seq x y z
N MET A 1 -35.51 -16.56 -63.86
CA MET A 1 -34.17 -16.81 -63.30
C MET A 1 -33.24 -15.72 -63.80
N SER A 2 -32.29 -15.25 -62.97
CA SER A 2 -31.30 -14.19 -63.26
C SER A 2 -31.88 -12.77 -63.51
N THR A 3 -31.42 -11.64 -62.93
CA THR A 3 -30.14 -11.18 -62.31
C THR A 3 -28.93 -11.18 -63.28
N VAL A 4 -27.91 -10.31 -63.29
CA VAL A 4 -27.48 -9.03 -62.63
C VAL A 4 -26.18 -8.61 -63.38
N ASP A 5 -25.75 -7.36 -63.61
CA ASP A 5 -26.17 -5.99 -63.21
C ASP A 5 -25.68 -4.91 -64.23
N ARG A 6 -25.77 -3.61 -63.89
CA ARG A 6 -24.91 -2.53 -64.43
C ARG A 6 -24.32 -1.67 -63.30
N GLY A 7 -23.01 -1.78 -63.07
CA GLY A 7 -22.30 -0.98 -62.07
C GLY A 7 -21.97 0.45 -62.50
N GLY A 8 -21.74 1.31 -61.51
CA GLY A 8 -21.10 2.62 -61.71
C GLY A 8 -21.43 3.65 -60.63
N SER A 9 -20.50 3.88 -59.68
CA SER A 9 -20.37 5.20 -59.02
C SER A 9 -18.99 5.42 -58.38
N SER A 10 -18.44 6.58 -58.74
CA SER A 10 -17.41 7.40 -58.10
C SER A 10 -16.53 6.81 -56.99
N ALA A 11 -15.21 6.79 -57.25
CA ALA A 11 -14.19 6.73 -56.22
C ALA A 11 -14.01 8.09 -55.53
N GLY A 12 -14.37 8.19 -54.24
CA GLY A 12 -13.87 9.22 -53.35
C GLY A 12 -12.54 8.76 -52.75
N ARG A 13 -11.49 9.56 -52.93
CA ARG A 13 -10.14 9.29 -52.39
C ARG A 13 -10.00 10.11 -51.11
N ASP A 14 -10.00 9.44 -49.95
CA ASP A 14 -9.74 10.09 -48.67
C ASP A 14 -8.55 9.42 -47.98
N ASP A 15 -7.58 10.24 -47.58
CA ASP A 15 -6.19 9.83 -47.38
C ASP A 15 -5.93 9.51 -45.89
N SER A 16 -6.31 8.31 -45.48
CA SER A 16 -6.12 7.82 -44.11
C SER A 16 -4.75 7.16 -43.92
N THR A 17 -3.67 7.93 -44.07
CA THR A 17 -2.34 7.52 -43.59
C THR A 17 -2.32 7.48 -42.06
N GLU A 18 -2.84 6.39 -41.48
CA GLU A 18 -2.47 5.99 -40.12
C GLU A 18 -0.96 5.78 -40.08
N SER A 19 -0.25 6.78 -39.51
CA SER A 19 1.15 6.63 -39.15
C SER A 19 1.26 5.60 -38.03
N ARG A 20 1.34 4.33 -38.41
CA ARG A 20 1.81 3.23 -37.56
C ARG A 20 3.26 3.50 -37.19
N VAL A 21 3.47 4.33 -36.17
CA VAL A 21 4.76 4.47 -35.49
C VAL A 21 5.18 3.07 -35.04
N ALA A 22 6.20 2.52 -35.70
CA ALA A 22 6.68 1.19 -35.40
C ALA A 22 7.10 1.14 -33.92
N ARG A 23 6.48 0.25 -33.13
CA ARG A 23 6.96 -0.03 -31.77
C ARG A 23 8.33 -0.65 -31.88
N VAL A 24 9.37 0.16 -31.71
CA VAL A 24 10.75 -0.30 -31.59
C VAL A 24 10.82 -1.13 -30.31
N ILE A 25 10.87 -2.45 -30.46
CA ILE A 25 11.07 -3.36 -29.34
C ILE A 25 12.51 -3.19 -28.90
N ASP A 26 12.70 -2.68 -27.69
CA ASP A 26 14.00 -2.68 -27.04
C ASP A 26 14.37 -4.12 -26.65
N TYR A 27 15.10 -4.78 -27.55
CA TYR A 27 15.49 -6.19 -27.42
C TYR A 27 16.35 -6.46 -26.18
N ASP A 28 17.18 -5.49 -25.75
CA ASP A 28 18.00 -5.64 -24.55
C ASP A 28 17.14 -5.54 -23.29
N LEU A 29 16.19 -4.59 -23.22
CA LEU A 29 15.24 -4.50 -22.12
C LEU A 29 14.33 -5.73 -22.04
N ALA A 30 13.84 -6.22 -23.18
CA ALA A 30 13.05 -7.46 -23.26
C ALA A 30 13.86 -8.69 -22.79
N ARG A 31 15.15 -8.78 -23.18
CA ARG A 31 16.06 -9.82 -22.71
C ARG A 31 16.30 -9.75 -21.20
N CYS A 32 16.50 -8.54 -20.65
CA CYS A 32 16.68 -8.36 -19.21
C CYS A 32 15.43 -8.82 -18.43
N ARG A 33 14.23 -8.37 -18.84
CA ARG A 33 12.95 -8.81 -18.24
C ARG A 33 12.77 -10.33 -18.25
N ARG A 34 13.11 -11.00 -19.36
CA ARG A 34 13.01 -12.46 -19.46
C ARG A 34 13.94 -13.18 -18.47
N ILE A 35 15.15 -12.66 -18.27
CA ILE A 35 16.13 -13.23 -17.32
C ILE A 35 15.73 -12.92 -15.87
N ILE A 36 15.17 -11.74 -15.60
CA ILE A 36 14.60 -11.39 -14.29
C ILE A 36 13.46 -12.36 -13.92
N SER A 37 12.52 -12.60 -14.83
CA SER A 37 11.39 -13.53 -14.61
C SER A 37 11.86 -14.99 -14.41
N ASP A 38 12.86 -15.45 -15.16
CA ASP A 38 13.46 -16.78 -14.97
C ASP A 38 14.23 -16.89 -13.63
N LEU A 39 14.91 -15.81 -13.20
CA LEU A 39 15.52 -15.73 -11.88
C LEU A 39 14.47 -15.75 -10.77
N HIS A 40 13.36 -15.02 -10.90
CA HIS A 40 12.26 -15.05 -9.93
C HIS A 40 11.74 -16.47 -9.73
N TYR A 41 11.41 -17.17 -10.81
CA TYR A 41 10.96 -18.57 -10.74
C TYR A 41 11.98 -19.48 -10.01
N ARG A 42 13.28 -19.32 -10.31
CA ARG A 42 14.35 -20.09 -9.66
C ARG A 42 14.58 -19.70 -8.20
N LEU A 43 14.37 -18.42 -7.84
CA LEU A 43 14.48 -17.92 -6.47
C LEU A 43 13.32 -18.40 -5.62
N THR A 44 12.08 -18.31 -6.10
CA THR A 44 10.90 -18.86 -5.41
C THR A 44 11.06 -20.36 -5.17
N ARG A 45 11.49 -21.14 -6.18
CA ARG A 45 11.78 -22.58 -5.99
C ARG A 45 12.95 -22.85 -5.02
N PHE A 46 13.91 -21.94 -4.94
CA PHE A 46 15.06 -22.09 -4.03
C PHE A 46 14.69 -21.76 -2.58
N SER A 47 13.90 -20.71 -2.35
CA SER A 47 13.45 -20.29 -1.02
C SER A 47 12.36 -21.21 -0.45
N ASN A 48 11.53 -21.82 -1.29
CA ASN A 48 10.50 -22.78 -0.90
C ASN A 48 10.99 -24.25 -1.00
N SER A 49 12.26 -24.50 -0.68
CA SER A 49 12.78 -25.87 -0.55
C SER A 49 12.87 -26.26 0.92
N ASP A 50 12.69 -27.54 1.24
CA ASP A 50 12.61 -28.11 2.60
C ASP A 50 13.70 -27.62 3.56
N ARG A 51 14.87 -27.25 3.03
CA ARG A 51 15.98 -26.64 3.78
C ARG A 51 15.61 -25.34 4.51
N PHE A 52 14.66 -24.58 3.98
CA PHE A 52 14.29 -23.25 4.45
C PHE A 52 12.85 -23.23 5.01
N TYR A 53 12.37 -24.38 5.50
CA TYR A 53 11.05 -24.48 6.10
C TYR A 53 10.89 -23.56 7.33
N GLU A 54 11.86 -23.57 8.26
CA GLU A 54 11.88 -22.67 9.43
C GLU A 54 11.89 -21.18 9.03
N GLU A 55 12.61 -20.82 7.95
CA GLU A 55 12.64 -19.45 7.40
C GLU A 55 11.30 -19.05 6.77
N TYR A 56 10.57 -20.01 6.18
CA TYR A 56 9.23 -19.81 5.62
C TYR A 56 8.18 -19.62 6.71
N GLU A 57 8.21 -20.42 7.78
CA GLU A 57 7.38 -20.24 8.97
C GLU A 57 7.60 -18.85 9.58
N LEU A 58 8.86 -18.45 9.82
CA LEU A 58 9.22 -17.13 10.35
C LEU A 58 8.69 -16.00 9.44
N ALA A 59 8.82 -16.14 8.13
CA ALA A 59 8.31 -15.17 7.16
C ALA A 59 6.77 -15.07 7.17
N LEU A 60 6.04 -16.17 7.36
CA LEU A 60 4.58 -16.14 7.54
C LEU A 60 4.19 -15.35 8.80
N TYR A 61 4.86 -15.60 9.93
CA TYR A 61 4.63 -14.85 11.17
C TYR A 61 4.90 -13.35 10.98
N GLU A 62 6.03 -12.95 10.39
CA GLU A 62 6.36 -11.54 10.11
C GLU A 62 5.33 -10.88 9.17
N TYR A 63 4.93 -11.59 8.11
CA TYR A 63 3.97 -11.08 7.13
C TYR A 63 2.58 -10.82 7.72
N PHE A 64 2.09 -11.69 8.59
CA PHE A 64 0.76 -11.58 9.19
C PHE A 64 0.69 -10.71 10.44
N GLU A 65 1.79 -10.57 11.20
CA GLU A 65 1.85 -9.74 12.39
C GLU A 65 1.53 -8.26 12.08
N GLY A 66 2.17 -7.67 11.07
CA GLY A 66 1.86 -6.30 10.63
C GLY A 66 0.45 -6.12 10.06
N ARG A 67 -0.21 -7.22 9.68
CA ARG A 67 -1.60 -7.29 9.22
C ARG A 67 -2.58 -7.60 10.36
N GLY A 68 -2.09 -7.64 11.61
CA GLY A 68 -2.88 -7.91 12.80
C GLY A 68 -3.57 -9.27 12.78
N VAL A 69 -2.91 -10.28 12.23
CA VAL A 69 -3.36 -11.68 12.17
C VAL A 69 -2.36 -12.54 12.95
N TYR A 70 -2.87 -13.39 13.83
CA TYR A 70 -2.09 -14.31 14.66
C TYR A 70 -2.76 -15.68 14.64
N GLY A 71 -2.04 -16.68 14.12
CA GLY A 71 -2.37 -18.10 14.28
C GLY A 71 -1.57 -18.73 15.42
N ASP A 72 -1.96 -19.93 15.83
CA ASP A 72 -1.21 -20.77 16.76
C ASP A 72 -0.08 -21.57 16.05
N ASP A 73 -0.21 -21.80 14.74
CA ASP A 73 0.74 -22.51 13.86
C ASP A 73 0.75 -21.92 12.42
N GLU A 74 1.56 -22.49 11.52
CA GLU A 74 1.67 -22.01 10.13
C GLU A 74 0.44 -22.33 9.27
N ASP A 75 -0.27 -23.44 9.52
CA ASP A 75 -1.48 -23.85 8.80
C ASP A 75 -2.61 -22.82 9.05
N GLU A 76 -2.84 -22.44 10.31
CA GLU A 76 -3.79 -21.38 10.67
C GLU A 76 -3.44 -20.04 10.00
N LEU A 77 -2.14 -19.71 9.86
CA LEU A 77 -1.71 -18.49 9.16
C LEU A 77 -1.91 -18.59 7.64
N TYR A 78 -1.62 -19.74 7.03
CA TYR A 78 -1.81 -19.96 5.60
C TYR A 78 -3.29 -19.83 5.20
N ASP A 79 -4.21 -20.37 6.00
CA ASP A 79 -5.66 -20.24 5.79
C ASP A 79 -6.18 -18.79 5.91
N ASN A 80 -5.37 -17.83 6.37
CA ASN A 80 -5.72 -16.41 6.43
C ASN A 80 -5.40 -15.62 5.13
N PHE A 81 -4.83 -16.23 4.10
CA PHE A 81 -4.70 -15.59 2.77
C PHE A 81 -6.07 -15.43 2.10
N GLN A 82 -6.42 -14.21 1.73
CA GLN A 82 -7.74 -13.86 1.19
C GLN A 82 -7.86 -14.08 -0.33
N SER A 83 -6.73 -14.18 -1.04
CA SER A 83 -6.69 -14.39 -2.49
C SER A 83 -5.34 -14.95 -2.96
N GLU A 84 -5.32 -15.52 -4.17
CA GLU A 84 -4.08 -15.89 -4.87
C GLU A 84 -3.15 -14.68 -5.07
N GLU A 85 -3.68 -13.46 -5.16
CA GLU A 85 -2.88 -12.23 -5.28
C GLU A 85 -2.18 -11.85 -3.97
N GLU A 86 -2.82 -12.03 -2.81
CA GLU A 86 -2.18 -11.84 -1.50
C GLU A 86 -1.07 -12.87 -1.29
N PHE A 87 -1.34 -14.14 -1.60
CA PHE A 87 -0.35 -15.22 -1.50
C PHE A 87 0.83 -15.03 -2.47
N SER A 88 0.56 -14.65 -3.73
CA SER A 88 1.59 -14.33 -4.73
C SER A 88 2.47 -13.14 -4.30
N ARG A 89 1.88 -12.13 -3.65
CA ARG A 89 2.64 -11.00 -3.08
C ARG A 89 3.51 -11.46 -1.91
N PHE A 90 3.00 -12.28 -1.00
CA PHE A 90 3.81 -12.90 0.07
C PHE A 90 4.98 -13.69 -0.50
N LEU A 91 4.75 -14.62 -1.44
CA LEU A 91 5.83 -15.39 -2.08
C LEU A 91 6.86 -14.51 -2.79
N SER A 92 6.42 -13.42 -3.43
CA SER A 92 7.31 -12.45 -4.07
C SER A 92 8.16 -11.69 -3.06
N TRP A 93 7.58 -11.27 -1.93
CA TRP A 93 8.32 -10.63 -0.84
C TRP A 93 9.30 -11.62 -0.17
N TYR A 94 8.82 -12.80 0.22
CA TYR A 94 9.64 -13.86 0.83
C TYR A 94 10.84 -14.23 -0.05
N SER A 95 10.62 -14.52 -1.34
CA SER A 95 11.69 -14.99 -2.23
C SER A 95 12.67 -13.90 -2.71
N LEU A 96 12.44 -12.61 -2.44
CA LEU A 96 13.25 -11.49 -2.96
C LEU A 96 13.75 -10.50 -1.90
N HIS A 97 12.98 -10.29 -0.83
CA HIS A 97 13.18 -9.18 0.12
C HIS A 97 13.29 -9.61 1.59
N PHE A 98 12.69 -10.72 2.00
CA PHE A 98 12.87 -11.29 3.35
C PHE A 98 14.37 -11.54 3.65
N VAL A 99 14.79 -11.20 4.87
CA VAL A 99 16.15 -11.40 5.36
C VAL A 99 16.12 -12.57 6.32
N THR A 100 16.73 -13.69 5.93
CA THR A 100 16.72 -14.95 6.68
C THR A 100 17.40 -14.81 8.03
N ASP A 101 16.85 -15.44 9.08
CA ASP A 101 17.39 -15.42 10.44
C ASP A 101 18.72 -16.21 10.54
N GLU A 102 18.82 -17.38 9.91
CA GLU A 102 20.03 -18.23 9.99
C GLU A 102 21.26 -17.59 9.31
N TYR A 103 21.07 -16.79 8.25
CA TYR A 103 22.16 -16.31 7.39
C TYR A 103 22.33 -14.78 7.28
N ASP A 104 21.44 -13.97 7.87
CA ASP A 104 21.37 -12.50 7.74
C ASP A 104 21.40 -11.99 6.27
N LYS A 105 20.72 -12.71 5.37
CA LYS A 105 20.75 -12.49 3.90
C LYS A 105 19.40 -12.70 3.24
N THR A 106 19.17 -12.06 2.11
CA THR A 106 18.01 -12.37 1.26
C THR A 106 18.29 -13.58 0.37
N PHE A 107 17.24 -14.26 -0.12
CA PHE A 107 17.41 -15.37 -1.05
C PHE A 107 18.18 -15.03 -2.34
N PRO A 108 18.05 -13.82 -2.94
CA PRO A 108 18.95 -13.37 -4.01
C PRO A 108 20.43 -13.38 -3.62
N GLU A 109 20.76 -12.95 -2.39
CA GLU A 109 22.14 -12.95 -1.86
C GLU A 109 22.64 -14.40 -1.65
N LEU A 110 21.83 -15.25 -1.01
CA LEU A 110 22.14 -16.68 -0.79
C LEU A 110 22.29 -17.47 -2.10
N TYR A 111 21.43 -17.19 -3.09
CA TYR A 111 21.47 -17.85 -4.39
C TYR A 111 22.71 -17.43 -5.19
N LEU A 112 23.06 -16.14 -5.17
CA LEU A 112 24.28 -15.62 -5.77
C LEU A 112 25.54 -16.30 -5.19
N ASP A 113 25.61 -16.43 -3.86
CA ASP A 113 26.74 -17.08 -3.18
C ASP A 113 26.84 -18.57 -3.55
N ARG A 114 25.73 -19.33 -3.47
CA ARG A 114 25.74 -20.78 -3.74
C ARG A 114 25.89 -21.13 -5.23
N ARG A 115 25.42 -20.27 -6.14
CA ARG A 115 25.35 -20.56 -7.59
C ARG A 115 26.31 -19.73 -8.45
N LYS A 116 27.17 -18.89 -7.86
CA LYS A 116 28.08 -17.95 -8.55
C LYS A 116 28.67 -18.47 -9.86
N ASN A 117 29.24 -19.68 -9.87
CA ASN A 117 29.92 -20.27 -11.03
C ASN A 117 28.97 -20.77 -12.14
N GLN A 118 27.69 -20.98 -11.82
CA GLN A 118 26.64 -21.45 -12.74
C GLN A 118 25.85 -20.28 -13.38
N LEU A 119 25.98 -19.07 -12.83
CA LEU A 119 25.30 -17.86 -13.29
C LEU A 119 26.09 -17.15 -14.41
N SER A 120 25.39 -16.68 -15.44
CA SER A 120 25.93 -15.76 -16.44
C SER A 120 26.24 -14.38 -15.84
N ALA A 121 27.01 -13.55 -16.56
CA ALA A 121 27.36 -12.20 -16.11
C ALA A 121 26.13 -11.33 -15.79
N LEU A 122 25.08 -11.41 -16.63
CA LEU A 122 23.85 -10.63 -16.46
C LEU A 122 22.99 -11.14 -15.29
N GLU A 123 22.97 -12.44 -15.02
CA GLU A 123 22.29 -12.97 -13.82
C GLU A 123 23.00 -12.53 -12.53
N ARG A 124 24.34 -12.53 -12.53
CA ARG A 124 25.12 -12.01 -11.40
C ARG A 124 24.85 -10.52 -11.18
N GLU A 125 24.81 -9.73 -12.24
CA GLU A 125 24.48 -8.30 -12.21
C GLU A 125 23.10 -8.05 -11.58
N ILE A 126 22.07 -8.80 -12.02
CA ILE A 126 20.70 -8.71 -11.48
C ILE A 126 20.67 -9.05 -9.99
N LEU A 127 21.25 -10.19 -9.57
CA LEU A 127 21.28 -10.60 -8.16
C LEU A 127 22.10 -9.64 -7.28
N GLN A 128 23.20 -9.09 -7.81
CA GLN A 128 23.95 -8.01 -7.17
C GLN A 128 23.15 -6.71 -7.08
N SER A 129 22.20 -6.46 -7.97
CA SER A 129 21.25 -5.36 -7.78
C SER A 129 20.24 -5.65 -6.67
N TYR A 130 19.74 -6.89 -6.52
CA TYR A 130 18.86 -7.24 -5.40
C TYR A 130 19.52 -7.02 -4.03
N SER A 131 20.79 -7.39 -3.86
CA SER A 131 21.53 -7.12 -2.61
C SER A 131 21.61 -5.62 -2.25
N ARG A 132 21.48 -4.74 -3.25
CA ARG A 132 21.49 -3.27 -3.12
C ARG A 132 20.09 -2.66 -3.20
N SER A 133 19.05 -3.45 -3.42
CA SER A 133 17.65 -3.02 -3.44
C SER A 133 17.07 -2.95 -2.03
N VAL A 134 16.02 -2.13 -1.86
CA VAL A 134 15.08 -2.10 -0.73
C VAL A 134 13.70 -1.79 -1.28
N LEU A 135 12.68 -2.14 -0.53
CA LEU A 135 11.36 -1.56 -0.73
C LEU A 135 11.41 -0.11 -0.19
N SER A 136 10.96 0.84 -0.98
CA SER A 136 10.91 2.26 -0.63
C SER A 136 9.68 2.91 -1.25
N VAL A 137 9.44 4.18 -0.93
CA VAL A 137 8.32 4.97 -1.47
C VAL A 137 8.86 6.00 -2.45
N TYR A 138 8.34 5.97 -3.68
CA TYR A 138 8.76 6.85 -4.77
C TYR A 138 7.61 7.73 -5.25
N GLU A 139 7.82 9.04 -5.34
CA GLU A 139 6.89 9.98 -5.97
C GLU A 139 7.12 10.06 -7.48
N VAL A 140 6.06 9.90 -8.26
CA VAL A 140 6.07 10.06 -9.72
C VAL A 140 6.12 11.54 -10.08
N GLU A 141 7.24 12.02 -10.62
CA GLU A 141 7.39 13.43 -11.04
C GLU A 141 6.89 13.67 -12.47
N ARG A 142 7.00 12.65 -13.33
CA ARG A 142 6.61 12.69 -14.75
C ARG A 142 6.31 11.28 -15.26
N VAL A 143 5.33 11.15 -16.16
CA VAL A 143 5.00 9.88 -16.82
C VAL A 143 5.11 10.06 -18.33
N GLU A 144 5.74 9.10 -19.00
CA GLU A 144 5.76 8.96 -20.45
C GLU A 144 4.96 7.70 -20.84
N PRO A 145 3.66 7.84 -21.16
CA PRO A 145 2.76 6.69 -21.31
C PRO A 145 3.26 5.65 -22.31
N GLY A 146 3.39 4.40 -21.85
CA GLY A 146 3.91 3.30 -22.67
C GLY A 146 5.43 3.26 -22.82
N GLN A 147 6.18 4.14 -22.15
CA GLN A 147 7.65 4.10 -22.08
C GLN A 147 8.14 3.88 -20.64
N GLY A 148 7.75 4.77 -19.72
CA GLY A 148 8.28 4.79 -18.36
C GLY A 148 7.81 5.98 -17.53
N ALA A 149 8.49 6.24 -16.41
CA ALA A 149 8.24 7.37 -15.54
C ALA A 149 9.55 7.91 -14.93
N GLU A 150 9.57 9.19 -14.61
CA GLU A 150 10.57 9.78 -13.71
C GLU A 150 10.00 9.72 -12.30
N ILE A 151 10.72 9.08 -11.39
CA ILE A 151 10.29 8.85 -10.00
C ILE A 151 11.38 9.28 -9.02
N ARG A 152 11.01 9.77 -7.84
CA ARG A 152 11.92 10.23 -6.79
C ARG A 152 11.65 9.50 -5.48
N ASP A 153 12.67 8.86 -4.92
CA ASP A 153 12.58 8.28 -3.57
C ASP A 153 12.38 9.41 -2.55
N ILE A 154 11.29 9.35 -1.78
CA ILE A 154 10.88 10.44 -0.88
C ILE A 154 11.75 10.55 0.38
N PHE A 155 12.55 9.51 0.69
CA PHE A 155 13.42 9.46 1.86
C PHE A 155 14.89 9.69 1.50
N ALA A 156 15.34 9.24 0.32
CA ALA A 156 16.69 9.41 -0.18
C ALA A 156 16.88 10.66 -1.07
N ASP A 157 15.80 11.38 -1.40
CA ASP A 157 15.73 12.53 -2.32
C ASP A 157 16.49 12.29 -3.64
N ARG A 158 16.36 11.07 -4.19
CA ARG A 158 17.05 10.64 -5.40
C ARG A 158 16.06 10.31 -6.50
N ALA A 159 16.26 10.94 -7.67
CA ALA A 159 15.49 10.69 -8.87
C ALA A 159 16.02 9.48 -9.67
N TYR A 160 15.10 8.79 -10.34
CA TYR A 160 15.31 7.57 -11.13
C TYR A 160 14.44 7.59 -12.39
N ALA A 161 14.98 7.11 -13.51
CA ALA A 161 14.21 6.87 -14.73
C ALA A 161 13.72 5.41 -14.76
N LEU A 162 12.46 5.19 -14.41
CA LEU A 162 11.81 3.87 -14.35
C LEU A 162 11.40 3.43 -15.76
N ALA A 163 12.05 2.39 -16.28
CA ALA A 163 11.82 1.88 -17.64
C ALA A 163 10.64 0.89 -17.72
N GLU A 164 9.45 1.28 -17.24
CA GLU A 164 8.25 0.42 -17.13
C GLU A 164 7.05 0.84 -18.01
N PRO A 165 6.98 0.38 -19.28
CA PRO A 165 5.88 0.64 -20.20
C PRO A 165 4.49 0.22 -19.72
N THR A 166 4.38 -0.78 -18.85
CA THR A 166 3.10 -1.27 -18.35
C THR A 166 2.58 -0.37 -17.23
N ALA A 167 3.41 -0.09 -16.22
CA ALA A 167 3.05 0.83 -15.14
C ALA A 167 2.76 2.24 -15.67
N ALA A 168 3.56 2.76 -16.60
CA ALA A 168 3.37 4.08 -17.20
C ALA A 168 1.99 4.32 -17.87
N LYS A 169 1.20 3.27 -18.14
CA LYS A 169 -0.17 3.40 -18.64
C LYS A 169 -1.16 3.83 -17.56
N THR A 170 -0.99 3.34 -16.33
CA THR A 170 -1.91 3.56 -15.20
C THR A 170 -1.43 4.65 -14.25
N LEU A 171 -0.11 4.79 -14.08
CA LEU A 171 0.51 5.81 -13.22
C LEU A 171 0.21 7.23 -13.69
N CYS A 172 -0.17 8.09 -12.76
CA CYS A 172 -0.35 9.53 -12.94
C CYS A 172 0.76 10.31 -12.21
N LYS A 173 0.93 11.58 -12.58
CA LYS A 173 1.87 12.49 -11.91
C LYS A 173 1.46 12.70 -10.45
N TRP A 174 2.43 12.69 -9.55
CA TRP A 174 2.28 12.70 -8.10
C TRP A 174 1.65 11.46 -7.47
N ASP A 175 1.56 10.34 -8.19
CA ASP A 175 1.38 9.04 -7.55
C ASP A 175 2.56 8.73 -6.65
N LEU A 176 2.30 8.17 -5.46
CA LEU A 176 3.33 7.54 -4.63
C LEU A 176 3.32 6.03 -4.89
N LEU A 177 4.51 5.41 -4.93
CA LEU A 177 4.69 4.00 -5.26
C LEU A 177 5.50 3.32 -4.16
N TYR A 178 4.93 2.33 -3.50
CA TYR A 178 5.71 1.41 -2.69
C TYR A 178 6.14 0.21 -3.54
N GLY A 179 7.44 -0.10 -3.51
CA GLY A 179 8.00 -1.23 -4.25
C GLY A 179 9.53 -1.26 -4.24
N GLY A 180 10.11 -2.25 -4.90
CA GLY A 180 11.56 -2.40 -5.05
C GLY A 180 12.05 -1.98 -6.43
N LEU A 181 13.22 -1.34 -6.50
CA LEU A 181 13.93 -1.04 -7.75
C LEU A 181 15.19 -1.88 -7.88
N ILE A 182 15.47 -2.34 -9.11
CA ILE A 182 16.76 -2.92 -9.50
C ILE A 182 17.35 -2.18 -10.69
N GLU A 183 18.67 -2.03 -10.67
CA GLU A 183 19.45 -1.44 -11.74
C GLU A 183 20.09 -2.54 -12.58
N VAL A 184 19.78 -2.56 -13.88
CA VAL A 184 20.33 -3.51 -14.84
C VAL A 184 20.76 -2.73 -16.08
N ARG A 185 22.05 -2.81 -16.43
CA ARG A 185 22.67 -2.06 -17.54
C ARG A 185 22.38 -0.55 -17.51
N GLY A 186 22.41 0.04 -16.32
CA GLY A 186 22.14 1.47 -16.09
C GLY A 186 20.67 1.88 -16.22
N ARG A 187 19.73 0.93 -16.27
CA ARG A 187 18.28 1.19 -16.30
C ARG A 187 17.62 0.71 -15.01
N GLN A 188 16.68 1.50 -14.50
CA GLN A 188 15.90 1.13 -13.31
C GLN A 188 14.63 0.38 -13.73
N LEU A 189 14.40 -0.77 -13.10
CA LEU A 189 13.29 -1.69 -13.36
C LEU A 189 12.62 -2.07 -12.02
N LEU A 190 11.37 -2.53 -12.08
CA LEU A 190 10.71 -3.07 -10.88
C LEU A 190 11.33 -4.39 -10.45
N GLY A 191 11.60 -4.52 -9.16
CA GLY A 191 12.24 -5.66 -8.51
C GLY A 191 11.35 -6.90 -8.33
N GLY A 192 10.30 -7.09 -9.14
CA GLY A 192 9.43 -8.27 -9.08
C GLY A 192 8.31 -8.24 -8.04
N MET A 193 8.47 -7.52 -6.92
CA MET A 193 7.35 -7.26 -6.01
C MET A 193 6.24 -6.46 -6.75
N PRO A 194 4.96 -6.83 -6.63
CA PRO A 194 3.84 -5.99 -7.05
C PRO A 194 3.90 -4.62 -6.38
N ILE A 195 3.75 -3.53 -7.15
CA ILE A 195 3.73 -2.17 -6.61
C ILE A 195 2.40 -1.84 -5.95
N THR A 196 2.44 -1.15 -4.82
CA THR A 196 1.25 -0.53 -4.22
C THR A 196 1.25 0.96 -4.56
N VAL A 197 0.19 1.41 -5.25
CA VAL A 197 0.00 2.84 -5.56
C VAL A 197 -0.70 3.50 -4.37
N ILE A 198 -0.06 4.52 -3.80
CA ILE A 198 -0.51 5.24 -2.61
C ILE A 198 -1.07 6.61 -3.05
N PRO A 199 -2.31 6.98 -2.68
CA PRO A 199 -2.86 8.32 -2.88
C PRO A 199 -1.98 9.42 -2.25
N GLN A 200 -1.83 10.56 -2.92
CA GLN A 200 -0.91 11.62 -2.47
C GLN A 200 -1.29 12.20 -1.10
N ARG A 201 -2.58 12.24 -0.75
CA ARG A 201 -3.07 12.59 0.61
C ARG A 201 -2.47 11.73 1.74
N LEU A 202 -2.00 10.51 1.46
CA LEU A 202 -1.32 9.65 2.43
C LEU A 202 0.18 9.91 2.58
N ARG A 203 0.80 10.75 1.74
CA ARG A 203 2.26 11.03 1.75
C ARG A 203 2.80 11.22 3.16
N ARG A 204 2.18 12.13 3.90
CA ARG A 204 2.60 12.55 5.23
C ARG A 204 2.40 11.45 6.27
N PHE A 205 1.28 10.73 6.21
CA PHE A 205 1.02 9.60 7.09
C PHE A 205 2.11 8.52 6.93
N ILE A 206 2.46 8.16 5.69
CA ILE A 206 3.50 7.17 5.41
C ILE A 206 4.89 7.70 5.82
N GLU A 207 5.25 8.92 5.42
CA GLU A 207 6.54 9.53 5.74
C GLU A 207 6.76 9.65 7.26
N GLN A 208 5.75 10.12 8.00
CA GLN A 208 5.83 10.29 9.45
C GLN A 208 5.92 8.93 10.16
N ASN A 209 5.04 7.97 9.87
CA ASN A 209 5.08 6.68 10.57
C ASN A 209 6.41 5.93 10.34
N LEU A 210 6.91 5.87 9.10
CA LEU A 210 8.19 5.19 8.81
C LEU A 210 9.38 5.88 9.50
N LEU A 211 9.40 7.22 9.57
CA LEU A 211 10.46 7.95 10.27
C LEU A 211 10.32 7.86 11.79
N GLU A 212 9.10 7.85 12.33
CA GLU A 212 8.84 7.70 13.77
C GLU A 212 9.25 6.31 14.25
N ILE A 213 8.74 5.24 13.62
CA ILE A 213 9.09 3.84 13.94
C ILE A 213 10.62 3.64 13.85
N TYR A 214 11.27 4.13 12.78
CA TYR A 214 12.73 4.05 12.68
C TYR A 214 13.48 4.80 13.78
N ASN A 215 12.99 5.97 14.21
CA ASN A 215 13.67 6.74 15.27
C ASN A 215 13.44 6.12 16.66
N GLU A 216 12.29 5.50 16.89
CA GLU A 216 11.95 4.73 18.09
C GLU A 216 12.84 3.47 18.20
N GLU A 217 12.93 2.70 17.12
CA GLU A 217 13.70 1.46 17.05
C GLU A 217 15.14 1.63 16.54
N ARG A 218 15.69 2.84 16.60
CA ARG A 218 16.95 3.19 15.90
C ARG A 218 18.13 2.31 16.29
N GLU A 219 18.14 1.77 17.49
CA GLU A 219 19.19 0.87 18.01
C GLU A 219 19.17 -0.52 17.35
N ASN A 220 18.02 -0.96 16.79
CA ASN A 220 17.86 -2.23 16.09
C ASN A 220 18.44 -2.21 14.65
N TYR A 221 18.71 -1.02 14.09
CA TYR A 221 19.02 -0.84 12.67
C TYR A 221 20.30 -0.04 12.42
N ARG A 222 21.15 -0.49 11.49
CA ARG A 222 22.41 0.20 11.17
C ARG A 222 22.21 1.60 10.59
N ASN A 223 21.08 1.84 9.92
CA ASN A 223 20.63 3.11 9.35
C ASN A 223 19.19 2.93 8.77
N PHE A 224 18.55 4.02 8.33
CA PHE A 224 17.20 3.98 7.75
C PHE A 224 17.07 3.00 6.57
N ARG A 225 18.12 2.85 5.75
CA ARG A 225 18.12 1.92 4.61
C ARG A 225 18.33 0.45 5.03
N ASP A 226 18.68 0.19 6.28
CA ASP A 226 18.69 -1.14 6.91
C ASP A 226 17.30 -1.46 7.48
N TYR A 227 16.65 -0.47 8.11
CA TYR A 227 15.24 -0.53 8.52
C TYR A 227 14.32 -0.87 7.33
N LEU A 228 14.40 -0.13 6.22
CA LEU A 228 13.64 -0.43 4.99
C LEU A 228 13.92 -1.83 4.39
N LYS A 229 15.04 -2.48 4.74
CA LYS A 229 15.33 -3.87 4.32
C LYS A 229 14.70 -4.87 5.28
N ARG A 230 14.88 -4.67 6.60
CA ARG A 230 14.50 -5.61 7.65
C ARG A 230 13.02 -5.54 8.01
N ALA A 231 12.45 -4.35 8.23
CA ALA A 231 11.02 -4.18 8.58
C ALA A 231 10.10 -4.23 7.34
N SER A 232 10.48 -4.95 6.29
CA SER A 232 9.87 -4.79 4.97
C SER A 232 8.46 -5.40 4.87
N ALA A 233 8.12 -6.42 5.66
CA ALA A 233 6.74 -6.90 5.79
C ALA A 233 5.85 -5.92 6.56
N GLU A 234 6.35 -5.35 7.66
CA GLU A 234 5.62 -4.39 8.50
C GLU A 234 5.29 -3.12 7.71
N ILE A 235 6.29 -2.56 7.02
CA ILE A 235 6.12 -1.39 6.14
C ILE A 235 5.12 -1.72 5.02
N CYS A 236 5.19 -2.92 4.43
CA CYS A 236 4.24 -3.37 3.42
C CYS A 236 2.81 -3.41 3.96
N ALA A 237 2.62 -3.93 5.17
CA ALA A 237 1.33 -3.97 5.83
C ALA A 237 0.82 -2.55 6.14
N LEU A 238 1.64 -1.69 6.74
CA LEU A 238 1.27 -0.30 7.05
C LEU A 238 0.82 0.46 5.79
N VAL A 239 1.54 0.31 4.68
CA VAL A 239 1.20 0.89 3.38
C VAL A 239 -0.14 0.37 2.85
N GLU A 240 -0.32 -0.95 2.79
CA GLU A 240 -1.55 -1.58 2.27
C GLU A 240 -2.77 -1.21 3.12
N ASN A 241 -2.63 -1.28 4.45
CA ASN A 241 -3.66 -0.91 5.41
C ASN A 241 -4.08 0.56 5.23
N ALA A 242 -3.12 1.48 5.08
CA ALA A 242 -3.39 2.89 4.88
C ALA A 242 -4.17 3.16 3.58
N VAL A 243 -3.79 2.50 2.47
CA VAL A 243 -4.49 2.60 1.18
C VAL A 243 -5.91 2.05 1.29
N HIS A 244 -6.08 0.83 1.82
CA HIS A 244 -7.38 0.15 1.96
C HIS A 244 -8.38 0.93 2.82
N ASN A 245 -7.92 1.48 3.95
CA ASN A 245 -8.77 2.30 4.84
C ASN A 245 -9.27 3.56 4.13
N VAL A 246 -8.41 4.17 3.30
CA VAL A 246 -8.72 5.37 2.52
C VAL A 246 -9.69 5.07 1.37
N GLU A 247 -9.55 3.92 0.70
CA GLU A 247 -10.48 3.49 -0.35
C GLU A 247 -11.85 3.09 0.24
N LYS A 248 -11.88 2.42 1.39
CA LYS A 248 -13.13 2.04 2.07
C LYS A 248 -13.94 3.25 2.57
N ALA A 249 -13.28 4.31 3.02
CA ALA A 249 -13.96 5.51 3.54
C ALA A 249 -14.82 6.25 2.49
N GLU A 250 -14.60 6.01 1.20
CA GLU A 250 -15.34 6.66 0.10
C GLU A 250 -16.58 5.86 -0.36
N THR A 251 -16.71 4.60 0.06
CA THR A 251 -17.88 3.76 -0.24
C THR A 251 -18.89 3.85 0.92
N PRO A 252 -20.17 4.21 0.70
CA PRO A 252 -21.18 4.13 1.75
C PRO A 252 -21.25 2.71 2.32
N ALA A 253 -21.03 2.58 3.64
CA ALA A 253 -20.99 1.27 4.29
C ALA A 253 -22.35 0.56 4.15
N ASP A 254 -22.36 -0.58 3.44
CA ASP A 254 -23.52 -1.45 3.38
C ASP A 254 -23.77 -2.07 4.77
N PRO A 255 -24.92 -1.80 5.42
CA PRO A 255 -25.22 -2.31 6.75
C PRO A 255 -25.42 -3.83 6.82
N GLU A 256 -25.53 -4.55 5.68
CA GLU A 256 -25.51 -6.02 5.66
C GLU A 256 -24.10 -6.59 5.57
N ALA A 257 -23.15 -5.91 4.92
CA ALA A 257 -21.77 -6.37 4.75
C ALA A 257 -20.92 -6.34 6.05
N ASP A 258 -21.27 -5.49 7.03
CA ASP A 258 -20.55 -5.41 8.32
C ASP A 258 -20.74 -6.65 9.23
N LYS A 259 -21.48 -7.67 8.78
CA LYS A 259 -21.75 -8.90 9.57
C LYS A 259 -20.64 -9.95 9.54
N SER A 260 -19.61 -9.81 8.69
CA SER A 260 -18.54 -10.81 8.52
C SER A 260 -17.17 -10.21 8.17
N SER A 261 -16.80 -9.07 8.75
CA SER A 261 -15.44 -8.50 8.62
C SER A 261 -14.62 -8.68 9.90
N LEU A 262 -13.42 -9.24 9.78
CA LEU A 262 -12.41 -9.18 10.83
C LEU A 262 -11.71 -7.82 10.71
N THR A 263 -11.86 -6.97 11.71
CA THR A 263 -11.19 -5.66 11.77
C THR A 263 -10.15 -5.67 12.88
N SER A 264 -8.89 -5.46 12.54
CA SER A 264 -7.75 -5.41 13.47
C SER A 264 -7.25 -3.98 13.62
N LEU A 265 -7.20 -3.44 14.84
CA LEU A 265 -6.57 -2.16 15.13
C LEU A 265 -5.13 -2.41 15.59
N LEU A 266 -4.16 -1.66 15.05
CA LEU A 266 -2.75 -1.72 15.44
C LEU A 266 -2.38 -0.49 16.27
N TYR A 267 -1.76 -0.71 17.43
CA TYR A 267 -1.25 0.33 18.33
C TYR A 267 0.21 0.03 18.71
N ARG A 268 0.97 1.10 18.94
CA ARG A 268 2.19 1.07 19.76
C ARG A 268 1.81 1.12 21.24
N VAL A 269 2.64 0.54 22.11
CA VAL A 269 2.54 0.58 23.57
C VAL A 269 3.78 1.28 24.14
N ASP A 270 3.59 2.46 24.70
CA ASP A 270 4.64 3.33 25.24
C ASP A 270 5.11 2.92 26.65
N ASP A 271 4.22 2.35 27.46
CA ASP A 271 4.53 1.81 28.80
C ASP A 271 3.81 0.46 28.99
N TYR A 272 4.52 -0.63 28.66
CA TYR A 272 4.02 -2.00 28.77
C TYR A 272 3.58 -2.35 30.20
N ASP A 273 4.33 -1.91 31.22
CA ASP A 273 4.01 -2.23 32.60
C ASP A 273 2.82 -1.41 33.11
N ALA A 274 2.64 -0.17 32.65
CA ALA A 274 1.41 0.60 32.92
C ALA A 274 0.20 0.00 32.21
N PHE A 275 0.37 -0.44 30.95
CA PHE A 275 -0.67 -1.15 30.22
C PHE A 275 -1.12 -2.39 31.00
N LEU A 276 -0.18 -3.25 31.43
CA LEU A 276 -0.48 -4.42 32.26
C LEU A 276 -1.19 -4.05 33.56
N ARG A 277 -0.65 -3.06 34.32
CA ARG A 277 -1.25 -2.60 35.59
C ARG A 277 -2.69 -2.10 35.44
N ILE A 278 -3.06 -1.53 34.28
CA ILE A 278 -4.41 -1.03 34.01
C ILE A 278 -5.33 -2.14 33.49
N ILE A 279 -4.87 -2.94 32.51
CA ILE A 279 -5.71 -3.98 31.89
C ILE A 279 -6.03 -5.11 32.87
N GLU A 280 -5.07 -5.55 33.70
CA GLU A 280 -5.27 -6.62 34.69
C GLU A 280 -6.19 -6.19 35.86
N ARG A 281 -6.44 -4.88 36.03
CA ARG A 281 -7.39 -4.32 37.00
C ARG A 281 -8.75 -3.98 36.37
N SER A 282 -8.91 -4.12 35.07
CA SER A 282 -10.14 -3.77 34.36
C SER A 282 -11.17 -4.90 34.44
N ALA A 283 -12.40 -4.58 34.82
CA ALA A 283 -13.53 -5.51 34.70
C ALA A 283 -13.98 -5.76 33.24
N LEU A 284 -13.42 -5.01 32.27
CA LEU A 284 -13.74 -5.14 30.84
C LEU A 284 -12.85 -6.14 30.09
N PHE A 285 -11.77 -6.63 30.70
CA PHE A 285 -10.81 -7.51 30.04
C PHE A 285 -10.46 -8.72 30.92
N ALA A 286 -10.37 -9.90 30.30
CA ALA A 286 -9.84 -11.10 30.95
C ALA A 286 -8.61 -11.61 30.22
N ALA A 287 -7.50 -11.84 30.93
CA ALA A 287 -6.33 -12.51 30.38
C ALA A 287 -6.66 -13.97 30.05
N SER A 288 -6.10 -14.48 28.95
CA SER A 288 -6.00 -15.92 28.71
C SER A 288 -4.87 -16.49 29.57
N GLU A 289 -5.06 -17.68 30.16
CA GLU A 289 -3.95 -18.38 30.81
C GLU A 289 -2.89 -18.79 29.76
N PRO A 290 -1.58 -18.83 30.12
CA PRO A 290 -0.54 -19.32 29.22
C PRO A 290 -0.77 -20.79 28.83
N ARG A 291 -0.43 -21.12 27.58
CA ARG A 291 -0.59 -22.46 26.99
C ARG A 291 0.23 -23.53 27.74
N GLU A 292 -0.13 -24.79 27.57
CA GLU A 292 0.52 -25.92 28.26
C GLU A 292 2.04 -26.04 27.97
N PRO A 293 2.84 -26.61 28.90
CA PRO A 293 4.29 -26.70 28.74
C PRO A 293 4.67 -27.69 27.64
N GLY A 294 5.25 -27.20 26.53
CA GLY A 294 5.79 -28.07 25.47
C GLY A 294 5.92 -27.46 24.07
N SER A 295 5.31 -26.30 23.79
CA SER A 295 5.48 -25.61 22.51
C SER A 295 6.86 -24.94 22.40
N PHE A 296 7.58 -25.17 21.31
CA PHE A 296 8.95 -24.68 21.12
C PHE A 296 9.07 -23.21 20.66
N LEU A 297 7.94 -22.54 20.35
CA LEU A 297 7.92 -21.11 20.07
C LEU A 297 7.79 -20.28 21.36
N PRO A 298 8.56 -19.18 21.52
CA PRO A 298 8.58 -18.42 22.78
C PRO A 298 7.30 -17.61 22.97
N ALA A 299 6.64 -17.80 24.12
CA ALA A 299 5.45 -17.05 24.53
C ALA A 299 5.75 -15.55 24.76
N LYS A 300 5.80 -14.76 23.69
CA LYS A 300 6.02 -13.30 23.69
C LYS A 300 4.74 -12.47 23.61
N VAL A 301 3.59 -13.09 23.29
CA VAL A 301 2.30 -12.41 23.07
C VAL A 301 1.31 -12.79 24.18
N ARG A 302 0.85 -11.82 24.97
CA ARG A 302 -0.25 -12.00 25.93
C ARG A 302 -1.59 -11.77 25.23
N ARG A 303 -2.57 -12.64 25.47
CA ARG A 303 -3.92 -12.54 24.90
C ARG A 303 -4.93 -12.10 25.97
N PHE A 304 -5.77 -11.11 25.66
CA PHE A 304 -6.86 -10.65 26.52
C PHE A 304 -8.19 -10.62 25.74
N TYR A 305 -9.29 -11.01 26.38
CA TYR A 305 -10.62 -11.00 25.79
C TYR A 305 -11.44 -9.80 26.28
N TRP A 306 -12.06 -9.05 25.37
CA TRP A 306 -12.99 -7.98 25.72
C TRP A 306 -14.32 -8.58 26.21
N LEU A 307 -14.73 -8.24 27.43
CA LEU A 307 -15.93 -8.75 28.07
C LEU A 307 -17.13 -7.82 27.80
N GLN A 308 -18.23 -8.40 27.27
CA GLN A 308 -19.39 -7.62 26.85
C GLN A 308 -20.25 -7.10 28.02
N ARG A 309 -20.08 -7.64 29.24
CA ARG A 309 -20.66 -7.16 30.51
C ARG A 309 -19.80 -7.58 31.71
N GLU A 310 -19.78 -6.76 32.76
CA GLU A 310 -19.22 -7.14 34.06
C GLU A 310 -19.84 -8.45 34.58
N GLY A 311 -19.01 -9.38 35.03
CA GLY A 311 -19.44 -10.60 35.74
C GLY A 311 -19.87 -11.80 34.89
N VAL A 312 -19.92 -11.71 33.56
CA VAL A 312 -20.25 -12.88 32.70
C VAL A 312 -18.97 -13.61 32.29
N LYS A 313 -18.76 -14.82 32.83
CA LYS A 313 -17.76 -15.78 32.32
C LYS A 313 -18.19 -16.31 30.94
N GLY A 314 -17.97 -15.52 29.89
CA GLY A 314 -18.14 -15.96 28.51
C GLY A 314 -17.03 -16.93 28.09
N SER A 315 -17.37 -17.92 27.26
CA SER A 315 -16.35 -18.73 26.58
C SER A 315 -15.50 -17.85 25.66
N PRO A 316 -14.17 -18.03 25.60
CA PRO A 316 -13.29 -17.21 24.77
C PRO A 316 -13.66 -17.22 23.27
N ARG A 317 -14.38 -18.26 22.81
CA ARG A 317 -14.90 -18.35 21.43
C ARG A 317 -15.97 -17.30 21.06
N ASN A 318 -16.58 -16.63 22.04
CA ASN A 318 -17.68 -15.67 21.83
C ASN A 318 -17.31 -14.23 22.23
N ALA A 319 -16.02 -13.92 22.43
CA ALA A 319 -15.61 -12.56 22.79
C ALA A 319 -15.86 -11.57 21.62
N PRO A 320 -16.45 -10.38 21.86
CA PRO A 320 -16.65 -9.35 20.82
C PRO A 320 -15.34 -8.76 20.25
N GLY A 321 -14.22 -8.93 20.96
CA GLY A 321 -12.88 -8.62 20.48
C GLY A 321 -11.79 -9.28 21.33
N VAL A 322 -10.60 -9.42 20.74
CA VAL A 322 -9.41 -10.05 21.34
C VAL A 322 -8.21 -9.11 21.17
N LEU A 323 -7.45 -8.91 22.24
CA LEU A 323 -6.27 -8.07 22.30
C LEU A 323 -5.03 -8.96 22.38
N PHE A 324 -4.05 -8.71 21.52
CA PHE A 324 -2.77 -9.39 21.43
C PHE A 324 -1.69 -8.37 21.78
N LEU A 325 -1.06 -8.53 22.94
CA LEU A 325 -0.07 -7.60 23.48
C LEU A 325 1.33 -8.23 23.43
N LYS A 326 2.25 -7.61 22.69
CA LYS A 326 3.63 -8.06 22.51
C LYS A 326 4.58 -6.87 22.74
N ARG A 327 5.10 -6.72 23.96
CA ARG A 327 6.04 -5.65 24.37
C ARG A 327 5.55 -4.23 24.01
N ASP A 328 6.02 -3.71 22.89
CA ASP A 328 5.82 -2.38 22.30
C ASP A 328 4.65 -2.33 21.31
N SER A 329 4.00 -3.46 21.00
CA SER A 329 2.82 -3.51 20.13
C SER A 329 1.59 -4.12 20.80
N LEU A 330 0.43 -3.60 20.39
CA LEU A 330 -0.90 -4.08 20.76
C LEU A 330 -1.76 -4.16 19.49
N VAL A 331 -2.26 -5.36 19.19
CA VAL A 331 -3.25 -5.58 18.14
C VAL A 331 -4.60 -5.92 18.75
N VAL A 332 -5.66 -5.38 18.19
CA VAL A 332 -7.03 -5.52 18.69
C VAL A 332 -7.93 -6.03 17.58
N GLN A 333 -8.22 -7.33 17.58
CA GLN A 333 -9.11 -7.97 16.62
C GLN A 333 -10.58 -7.88 17.06
N CYS A 334 -11.45 -7.42 16.18
CA CYS A 334 -12.90 -7.36 16.36
C CYS A 334 -13.63 -7.99 15.17
N THR A 335 -14.79 -8.61 15.42
CA THR A 335 -15.57 -9.30 14.37
C THR A 335 -16.50 -8.37 13.57
N SER A 336 -16.34 -7.05 13.66
CA SER A 336 -16.96 -6.05 12.78
C SER A 336 -16.28 -4.69 12.96
N ALA A 337 -16.41 -3.78 11.99
CA ALA A 337 -15.79 -2.45 12.05
C ALA A 337 -16.39 -1.63 13.21
N LYS A 338 -17.72 -1.65 13.36
CA LYS A 338 -18.42 -0.95 14.46
C LYS A 338 -17.98 -1.40 15.87
N ARG A 339 -17.55 -2.65 16.03
CA ARG A 339 -16.98 -3.16 17.29
C ARG A 339 -15.57 -2.64 17.50
N ALA A 340 -14.77 -2.56 16.45
CA ALA A 340 -13.44 -1.96 16.48
C ALA A 340 -13.52 -0.48 16.89
N ASP A 341 -14.38 0.33 16.28
CA ASP A 341 -14.59 1.75 16.66
C ASP A 341 -14.97 1.91 18.15
N THR A 342 -15.87 1.05 18.62
CA THR A 342 -16.31 1.03 20.02
C THR A 342 -15.15 0.73 20.96
N LEU A 343 -14.32 -0.27 20.61
CA LEU A 343 -13.18 -0.69 21.44
C LEU A 343 -12.02 0.31 21.35
N HIS A 344 -11.79 0.94 20.20
CA HIS A 344 -10.85 2.05 20.03
C HIS A 344 -11.17 3.20 20.99
N ALA A 345 -12.42 3.65 21.03
CA ALA A 345 -12.86 4.72 21.94
C ALA A 345 -12.72 4.34 23.44
N ILE A 346 -12.85 3.06 23.78
CA ILE A 346 -12.58 2.54 25.14
C ILE A 346 -11.07 2.61 25.43
N LEU A 347 -10.24 2.11 24.50
CA LEU A 347 -8.79 2.02 24.68
C LEU A 347 -8.13 3.40 24.73
N ASP A 348 -8.45 4.31 23.82
CA ASP A 348 -7.96 5.69 23.82
C ASP A 348 -8.26 6.42 25.13
N LYS A 349 -9.42 6.14 25.74
CA LYS A 349 -9.80 6.74 27.02
C LYS A 349 -9.12 6.07 28.22
N MET A 350 -8.91 4.75 28.18
CA MET A 350 -8.32 4.00 29.29
C MET A 350 -6.79 4.05 29.32
N PHE A 351 -6.16 4.15 28.16
CA PHE A 351 -4.71 4.07 27.96
C PHE A 351 -4.15 5.33 27.27
N ALA A 352 -4.80 6.48 27.49
CA ALA A 352 -4.36 7.77 26.99
C ALA A 352 -2.89 8.06 27.37
N GLY A 353 -2.00 8.19 26.38
CA GLY A 353 -0.56 8.39 26.59
C GLY A 353 0.22 7.14 27.03
N ILE A 354 -0.41 5.96 26.99
CA ILE A 354 0.21 4.64 27.19
C ILE A 354 0.20 3.84 25.88
N ILE A 355 -0.75 4.10 24.98
CA ILE A 355 -0.78 3.55 23.63
C ILE A 355 -0.94 4.64 22.58
N ALA A 356 -0.42 4.40 21.39
CA ALA A 356 -0.57 5.27 20.22
C ALA A 356 -1.11 4.47 19.03
N TYR A 357 -2.26 4.88 18.50
CA TYR A 357 -2.88 4.24 17.33
C TYR A 357 -2.01 4.42 16.07
N ARG A 358 -1.75 3.33 15.35
CA ARG A 358 -0.97 3.30 14.10
C ARG A 358 -1.87 3.21 12.87
N THR A 359 -2.66 2.13 12.76
CA THR A 359 -3.56 1.91 11.60
C THR A 359 -4.63 0.86 11.92
N THR A 360 -5.58 0.69 11.00
CA THR A 360 -6.61 -0.36 11.01
C THR A 360 -6.41 -1.31 9.83
N VAL A 361 -6.74 -2.58 10.01
CA VAL A 361 -6.79 -3.61 8.97
C VAL A 361 -8.23 -4.11 8.87
N HIS A 362 -8.74 -4.31 7.66
CA HIS A 362 -10.06 -4.89 7.47
C HIS A 362 -9.98 -6.11 6.53
N LYS A 363 -9.99 -7.32 7.11
CA LYS A 363 -10.12 -8.58 6.35
C LYS A 363 -11.60 -8.94 6.19
N SER A 364 -12.08 -9.00 4.96
CA SER A 364 -13.46 -9.45 4.65
C SER A 364 -13.52 -10.97 4.64
N VAL A 365 -14.39 -11.61 5.43
CA VAL A 365 -14.62 -13.06 5.34
C VAL A 365 -15.71 -13.31 4.29
N GLU A 366 -15.39 -13.02 3.04
CA GLU A 366 -16.25 -13.31 1.90
C GLU A 366 -16.13 -14.79 1.52
N LYS A 367 -17.25 -15.51 1.59
CA LYS A 367 -17.40 -16.73 0.77
C LYS A 367 -17.53 -16.29 -0.68
N PRO A 368 -16.91 -16.99 -1.65
CA PRO A 368 -16.98 -16.59 -3.05
C PRO A 368 -18.42 -16.61 -3.55
N SER A 369 -18.97 -15.43 -3.83
CA SER A 369 -20.24 -15.22 -4.52
C SER A 369 -20.00 -14.58 -5.87
N GLU A 370 -20.73 -15.06 -6.88
CA GLU A 370 -20.56 -14.67 -8.28
C GLU A 370 -20.79 -13.17 -8.52
N GLN A 371 -20.04 -12.59 -9.45
CA GLN A 371 -20.08 -11.17 -9.78
C GLN A 371 -21.47 -10.75 -10.30
N ALA A 372 -22.14 -9.86 -9.57
CA ALA A 372 -23.30 -9.14 -10.10
C ALA A 372 -22.85 -8.06 -11.13
N PRO A 373 -23.64 -7.78 -12.18
CA PRO A 373 -23.19 -6.91 -13.26
C PRO A 373 -23.17 -5.42 -12.86
N THR A 374 -22.13 -4.68 -13.28
CA THR A 374 -22.13 -3.21 -13.25
C THR A 374 -23.27 -2.64 -14.09
N GLU A 375 -24.26 -2.02 -13.43
CA GLU A 375 -25.26 -1.20 -14.12
C GLU A 375 -24.65 0.09 -14.69
N ARG A 376 -25.15 0.49 -15.86
CA ARG A 376 -24.70 1.70 -16.56
C ARG A 376 -25.71 2.84 -16.38
N GLY A 377 -25.19 4.01 -15.99
CA GLY A 377 -25.66 5.30 -16.49
C GLY A 377 -27.00 5.82 -15.99
N ALA A 378 -26.94 6.70 -14.98
CA ALA A 378 -27.96 7.72 -14.77
C ALA A 378 -27.45 9.05 -15.36
N GLY A 379 -28.20 9.63 -16.31
CA GLY A 379 -27.82 10.88 -16.98
C GLY A 379 -28.14 12.12 -16.13
N PHE A 380 -27.33 13.17 -16.29
CA PHE A 380 -27.57 14.51 -15.74
C PHE A 380 -27.83 15.52 -16.86
N PRO A 381 -28.60 16.59 -16.61
CA PRO A 381 -29.15 17.44 -17.66
C PRO A 381 -28.14 18.47 -18.21
N GLU A 382 -28.32 18.83 -19.48
CA GLU A 382 -27.47 19.79 -20.20
C GLU A 382 -27.48 21.18 -19.55
N GLY A 383 -26.29 21.75 -19.31
CA GLY A 383 -26.12 23.08 -18.70
C GLY A 383 -24.95 23.84 -19.32
N GLY A 384 -25.26 24.74 -20.26
CA GLY A 384 -24.24 25.42 -21.06
C GLY A 384 -23.33 26.43 -20.33
N SER A 385 -22.49 27.10 -21.14
CA SER A 385 -21.35 27.99 -20.79
C SER A 385 -21.39 28.84 -19.51
N ALA A 386 -22.54 29.24 -18.98
CA ALA A 386 -22.68 29.97 -17.71
C ALA A 386 -22.14 29.19 -16.48
N GLY A 387 -22.06 27.86 -16.55
CA GLY A 387 -21.48 27.04 -15.48
C GLY A 387 -20.00 27.32 -15.21
N ARG A 388 -19.23 27.74 -16.24
CA ARG A 388 -17.77 27.90 -16.13
C ARG A 388 -17.34 29.15 -15.35
N GLU A 389 -17.98 30.29 -15.57
CA GLU A 389 -17.71 31.48 -14.74
C GLU A 389 -18.12 31.24 -13.29
N THR A 390 -19.22 30.52 -13.08
CA THR A 390 -19.73 30.20 -11.74
C THR A 390 -18.80 29.24 -11.00
N ALA A 391 -18.29 28.21 -11.68
CA ALA A 391 -17.32 27.26 -11.12
C ALA A 391 -15.92 27.88 -10.92
N ALA A 392 -15.43 28.73 -11.84
CA ALA A 392 -14.19 29.46 -11.63
C ALA A 392 -14.26 30.38 -10.38
N ARG A 393 -15.40 31.07 -10.20
CA ARG A 393 -15.67 31.90 -9.01
C ARG A 393 -15.78 31.09 -7.70
N GLN A 394 -16.10 29.80 -7.74
CA GLN A 394 -16.07 28.94 -6.54
C GLN A 394 -14.64 28.75 -6.02
N PHE A 395 -13.61 28.76 -6.89
CA PHE A 395 -12.22 28.60 -6.47
C PHE A 395 -11.52 29.91 -6.12
N ASP A 396 -12.04 31.07 -6.55
CA ASP A 396 -11.44 32.38 -6.27
C ASP A 396 -11.40 32.71 -4.75
N ASN A 397 -12.35 32.19 -3.97
CA ASN A 397 -12.36 32.34 -2.50
C ASN A 397 -11.52 31.29 -1.76
N TRP A 398 -11.22 30.14 -2.38
CA TRP A 398 -10.53 29.01 -1.75
C TRP A 398 -9.18 29.41 -1.11
N ILE A 399 -8.47 30.34 -1.74
CA ILE A 399 -7.20 30.89 -1.26
C ILE A 399 -7.30 31.62 0.10
N ASN A 400 -8.51 32.04 0.49
CA ASN A 400 -8.83 32.74 1.75
C ASN A 400 -9.67 31.87 2.71
N GLU A 401 -10.03 30.64 2.35
CA GLU A 401 -10.80 29.72 3.18
C GLU A 401 -9.89 28.88 4.09
N LYS A 402 -10.40 28.50 5.27
CA LYS A 402 -9.67 27.63 6.21
C LYS A 402 -9.82 26.17 5.80
N ILE A 403 -8.71 25.51 5.52
CA ILE A 403 -8.71 24.16 4.96
C ILE A 403 -8.15 23.16 5.97
N SER A 404 -8.94 22.14 6.31
CA SER A 404 -8.56 21.11 7.29
C SER A 404 -7.27 20.38 6.90
N ALA A 405 -7.12 19.98 5.62
CA ALA A 405 -5.97 19.27 5.10
C ALA A 405 -4.61 20.00 5.24
N ILE A 406 -4.60 21.33 5.44
CA ILE A 406 -3.38 22.11 5.71
C ILE A 406 -3.25 22.59 7.16
N GLY A 407 -4.16 22.16 8.04
CA GLY A 407 -4.15 22.49 9.48
C GLY A 407 -5.18 23.55 9.90
N ASN A 408 -6.32 23.67 9.20
CA ASN A 408 -7.38 24.66 9.47
C ASN A 408 -6.93 26.13 9.36
N ILE A 409 -5.91 26.38 8.54
CA ILE A 409 -5.42 27.71 8.14
C ILE A 409 -5.76 27.98 6.68
N THR A 410 -5.60 29.23 6.24
CA THR A 410 -5.76 29.61 4.83
C THR A 410 -4.52 29.28 4.01
N PRO A 411 -4.64 29.02 2.69
CA PRO A 411 -3.50 28.92 1.78
C PRO A 411 -2.52 30.10 1.88
N ARG A 412 -3.01 31.34 2.01
CA ARG A 412 -2.16 32.54 2.20
C ARG A 412 -1.37 32.53 3.51
N GLU A 413 -1.87 31.91 4.57
CA GLU A 413 -1.15 31.74 5.83
C GLU A 413 -0.16 30.58 5.75
N ALA A 414 -0.57 29.46 5.13
CA ALA A 414 0.24 28.26 4.98
C ALA A 414 1.59 28.55 4.31
N VAL A 415 1.61 29.29 3.19
CA VAL A 415 2.84 29.67 2.47
C VAL A 415 3.88 30.39 3.34
N LYS A 416 3.46 31.09 4.40
CA LYS A 416 4.35 31.85 5.29
C LYS A 416 5.20 30.99 6.21
N THR A 417 4.90 29.69 6.33
CA THR A 417 5.64 28.74 7.18
C THR A 417 6.17 27.58 6.34
N PRO A 418 7.37 27.02 6.64
CA PRO A 418 7.89 25.89 5.87
C PRO A 418 6.95 24.68 5.87
N GLU A 419 6.38 24.34 7.03
CA GLU A 419 5.48 23.19 7.20
C GLU A 419 4.10 23.43 6.57
N GLY A 420 3.53 24.64 6.71
CA GLY A 420 2.30 25.02 6.01
C GLY A 420 2.48 25.03 4.48
N LYS A 421 3.59 25.58 3.97
CA LYS A 421 3.93 25.56 2.54
C LYS A 421 4.04 24.12 2.04
N ARG A 422 4.66 23.23 2.80
CA ARG A 422 4.74 21.80 2.46
C ARG A 422 3.34 21.16 2.40
N ARG A 423 2.49 21.33 3.42
CA ARG A 423 1.09 20.82 3.42
C ARG A 423 0.30 21.28 2.20
N LEU A 424 0.45 22.55 1.85
CA LEU A 424 -0.24 23.16 0.71
C LEU A 424 0.28 22.61 -0.64
N ILE A 425 1.59 22.39 -0.78
CA ILE A 425 2.17 21.74 -1.97
C ILE A 425 1.65 20.31 -2.11
N ASP A 426 1.61 19.54 -1.01
CA ASP A 426 1.10 18.17 -1.02
C ASP A 426 -0.39 18.12 -1.45
N LEU A 427 -1.21 19.04 -0.96
CA LEU A 427 -2.63 19.18 -1.35
C LEU A 427 -2.82 19.61 -2.81
N LEU A 428 -2.00 20.55 -3.30
CA LEU A 428 -2.05 20.96 -4.71
C LEU A 428 -1.62 19.83 -5.65
N LYS A 429 -0.67 18.99 -5.24
CA LYS A 429 -0.29 17.76 -5.96
C LYS A 429 -1.42 16.74 -6.01
N GLU A 430 -2.16 16.53 -4.91
CA GLU A 430 -3.35 15.67 -4.89
C GLU A 430 -4.41 16.16 -5.90
N PHE A 431 -4.73 17.46 -5.95
CA PHE A 431 -5.67 17.98 -6.96
C PHE A 431 -5.16 17.85 -8.41
N GLU A 432 -3.86 18.05 -8.64
CA GLU A 432 -3.24 17.86 -9.96
C GLU A 432 -3.32 16.38 -10.41
N ASN A 433 -3.11 15.45 -9.47
CA ASN A 433 -3.27 14.00 -9.68
C ASN A 433 -4.72 13.62 -10.00
N GLN A 434 -5.69 14.12 -9.22
CA GLN A 434 -7.12 13.89 -9.44
C GLN A 434 -7.57 14.41 -10.81
N ASN A 435 -7.14 15.61 -11.20
CA ASN A 435 -7.39 16.18 -12.53
C ASN A 435 -6.83 15.26 -13.64
N GLU A 436 -5.58 14.78 -13.52
CA GLU A 436 -4.99 13.87 -14.52
C GLU A 436 -5.74 12.52 -14.57
N ARG A 437 -6.05 11.92 -13.42
CA ARG A 437 -6.79 10.65 -13.34
C ARG A 437 -8.16 10.76 -14.00
N ALA A 438 -8.88 11.85 -13.79
CA ALA A 438 -10.16 12.12 -14.45
C ALA A 438 -10.00 12.21 -15.98
N LEU A 439 -9.02 12.98 -16.48
CA LEU A 439 -8.72 13.08 -17.90
C LEU A 439 -8.37 11.71 -18.53
N ARG A 440 -7.57 10.87 -17.83
CA ARG A 440 -7.22 9.52 -18.28
C ARG A 440 -8.41 8.55 -18.27
N ARG A 441 -9.33 8.68 -17.31
CA ARG A 441 -10.60 7.92 -17.25
C ARG A 441 -11.59 8.29 -18.36
N GLY A 442 -11.30 9.29 -19.18
CA GLY A 442 -12.14 9.68 -20.31
C GLY A 442 -13.19 10.74 -19.97
N LEU A 443 -13.08 11.42 -18.82
CA LEU A 443 -13.76 12.71 -18.61
C LEU A 443 -13.14 13.76 -19.56
N LYS A 444 -13.61 13.74 -20.81
CA LYS A 444 -13.34 14.71 -21.86
C LYS A 444 -14.68 15.32 -22.26
N GLY A 445 -14.91 16.57 -21.88
CA GLY A 445 -16.17 17.24 -22.11
C GLY A 445 -16.13 18.69 -21.67
N GLN A 446 -17.12 19.47 -22.10
CA GLN A 446 -17.16 20.90 -21.78
C GLN A 446 -17.58 21.19 -20.33
N ASP A 447 -18.03 20.15 -19.62
CA ASP A 447 -18.68 20.17 -18.30
C ASP A 447 -17.78 19.68 -17.15
N ALA A 448 -16.57 19.20 -17.45
CA ALA A 448 -15.61 18.77 -16.43
C ALA A 448 -14.95 19.99 -15.75
N VAL A 449 -15.34 20.25 -14.50
CA VAL A 449 -14.73 21.29 -13.66
C VAL A 449 -13.51 20.71 -12.95
N PHE A 450 -12.33 21.16 -13.35
CA PHE A 450 -11.05 20.79 -12.72
C PHE A 450 -10.57 21.88 -11.76
N PHE A 451 -9.89 21.49 -10.67
CA PHE A 451 -9.32 22.45 -9.74
C PHE A 451 -8.17 23.22 -10.42
N PRO A 452 -8.14 24.57 -10.38
CA PRO A 452 -7.21 25.38 -11.18
C PRO A 452 -5.82 25.51 -10.52
N VAL A 453 -5.12 24.37 -10.34
CA VAL A 453 -3.84 24.26 -9.61
C VAL A 453 -2.81 25.32 -10.02
N GLU A 454 -2.56 25.52 -11.31
CA GLU A 454 -1.56 26.47 -11.80
C GLU A 454 -1.91 27.94 -11.51
N LYS A 455 -3.19 28.32 -11.59
CA LYS A 455 -3.65 29.66 -11.20
C LYS A 455 -3.38 29.89 -9.70
N ILE A 456 -3.71 28.90 -8.87
CA ILE A 456 -3.50 28.95 -7.43
C ILE A 456 -2.00 29.00 -7.06
N ARG A 457 -1.13 28.24 -7.76
CA ARG A 457 0.33 28.36 -7.60
C ARG A 457 0.82 29.78 -7.89
N GLN A 458 0.37 30.38 -9.00
CA GLN A 458 0.75 31.74 -9.40
C GLN A 458 0.30 32.79 -8.38
N GLU A 459 -0.95 32.73 -7.90
CA GLU A 459 -1.49 33.66 -6.89
C GLU A 459 -0.82 33.56 -5.51
N LEU A 460 -0.20 32.42 -5.22
CA LEU A 460 0.51 32.15 -3.96
C LEU A 460 2.04 32.32 -4.05
N GLY A 461 2.60 32.48 -5.25
CA GLY A 461 4.05 32.54 -5.47
C GLY A 461 4.75 31.22 -5.11
N LEU A 462 4.16 30.09 -5.52
CA LEU A 462 4.63 28.73 -5.20
C LEU A 462 5.52 28.09 -6.26
#